data_AF-A0A2M8CHJ0-F1
#
_entry.id   AF-A0A2M8CHJ0-F1
#
_cell.length_a   1.000
_cell.length_b   1.000
_cell.length_c   1.000
_cell.angle_alpha   90.00
_cell.angle_beta   90.00
_cell.angle_gamma   90.00
#
_symmetry.space_group_name_H-M   'P 1'
#
loop_
_entity.id
_entity.type
_entity.pdbx_description
1 polymer ?
#
loop_
_entity_poly.entity_id
_entity_poly.type
_entity_poly.pdbx_seq_one_letter_code
_entity_poly.pdbx_strand_id
1 'polypeptide(L)'
;MKKLIVFLLLISSFGGIAQSYQENLEKYWYYRNRLKEKFMYFNGNAGVQGSHLMAENRDEDDIVPYIRWADGVWWLGHYIGVLALEYRLLKDNGQVCTETLNELNLALDTYYRLDFNAEPCFNDFIGNTTGDPSTNGFFLRDDLDENCSSYFDNLKIFAGYSSCQNGEEENVNSQDQNILMFLGLDLANKLVDDPNIQNRVDNIAELVIGSMNWFNPLALGYVWEIRNPITLGVPPGGNVYELYSYCWAEAESAWAITNNNEHKGYSSNHKPQFDIAQSLTWEMLQGGNPLLKKYEGYYTMVLSTIVNDGGGYSPDCDHNSYDWLCEMYDNTKAYEGMGSNIGLFPHLAAISEVLHGYNGTNRRTASFYENNFLNSAPPCGSFNSLDPINPCPSPPWHTMSLFCPWHRNSQFRERGDFNMLDYMMLYNAYFYDYHRFSMHESVTSYSVCPELVELPPPHVPFWIYTVDMPKKVSAIKLVEAYDEINNGGGIVFKSGEKIKMMPGFRANAGSLVKAIIDESLLLQPYYAKTNTDPCAGGTFETKSVAYTPLNIPINNNHSQFQDGIRYVKNDSITKSFSVQNASSELLMIENSKDTNSK
;
A
#
# COMPACT_ATOMS: atom_id res chain seq x y z
N MET A 1 41.44 33.76 -18.97
CA MET A 1 41.48 32.31 -18.66
C MET A 1 41.10 31.97 -17.21
N LYS A 2 41.81 32.43 -16.16
CA LYS A 2 41.47 32.08 -14.75
C LYS A 2 40.01 32.40 -14.35
N LYS A 3 39.46 33.56 -14.76
CA LYS A 3 38.05 33.93 -14.50
C LYS A 3 37.04 33.04 -15.24
N LEU A 4 37.39 32.51 -16.41
CA LEU A 4 36.54 31.61 -17.20
C LEU A 4 36.47 30.22 -16.56
N ILE A 5 37.59 29.72 -16.01
CA ILE A 5 37.65 28.43 -15.31
C ILE A 5 36.81 28.49 -14.02
N VAL A 6 36.88 29.58 -13.26
CA VAL A 6 36.04 29.78 -12.05
C VAL A 6 34.55 29.86 -12.42
N PHE A 7 34.21 30.53 -13.51
CA PHE A 7 32.84 30.62 -14.00
C PHE A 7 32.30 29.26 -14.48
N LEU A 8 33.11 28.48 -15.20
CA LEU A 8 32.74 27.13 -15.63
C LEU A 8 32.60 26.16 -14.45
N LEU A 9 33.44 26.27 -13.42
CA LEU A 9 33.31 25.50 -12.18
C LEU A 9 32.03 25.85 -11.41
N LEU A 10 31.69 27.15 -11.34
CA LEU A 10 30.43 27.61 -10.74
C LEU A 10 29.20 27.12 -11.53
N ILE A 11 29.27 27.08 -12.85
CA ILE A 11 28.17 26.54 -13.68
C ILE A 11 28.03 25.03 -13.51
N SER A 12 29.15 24.30 -13.43
CA SER A 12 29.10 22.85 -13.18
C SER A 12 28.58 22.49 -11.78
N SER A 13 28.66 23.40 -10.79
CA SER A 13 28.06 23.17 -9.47
C SER A 13 26.54 23.31 -9.43
N PHE A 14 25.90 23.85 -10.48
CA PHE A 14 24.42 23.87 -10.59
C PHE A 14 23.83 22.60 -11.21
N GLY A 15 24.67 21.67 -11.69
CA GLY A 15 24.23 20.44 -12.39
C GLY A 15 23.84 19.27 -11.49
N GLY A 16 23.95 19.41 -10.16
CA GLY A 16 23.52 18.39 -9.20
C GLY A 16 22.22 18.80 -8.52
N ILE A 17 21.10 18.80 -9.25
CA ILE A 17 19.81 18.83 -8.59
C ILE A 17 19.62 17.42 -8.01
N ALA A 18 20.03 17.25 -6.75
CA ALA A 18 19.61 16.10 -5.97
C ALA A 18 18.08 16.00 -6.07
N GLN A 19 17.56 14.78 -6.16
CA GLN A 19 16.12 14.60 -6.25
C GLN A 19 15.43 15.34 -5.10
N SER A 20 14.42 16.12 -5.44
CA SER A 20 13.74 16.95 -4.44
C SER A 20 12.77 16.10 -3.60
N TYR A 21 12.42 16.57 -2.40
CA TYR A 21 11.34 15.97 -1.60
C TYR A 21 10.06 15.76 -2.41
N GLN A 22 9.78 16.68 -3.33
CA GLN A 22 8.65 16.61 -4.24
C GLN A 22 8.73 15.41 -5.20
N GLU A 23 9.91 15.06 -5.72
CA GLU A 23 10.06 13.90 -6.62
C GLU A 23 9.85 12.57 -5.88
N ASN A 24 10.34 12.45 -4.65
CA ASN A 24 10.07 11.26 -3.83
C ASN A 24 8.58 11.16 -3.47
N LEU A 25 7.93 12.30 -3.24
CA LEU A 25 6.49 12.33 -3.01
C LEU A 25 5.69 11.91 -4.26
N GLU A 26 6.08 12.39 -5.43
CA GLU A 26 5.47 11.98 -6.70
C GLU A 26 5.63 10.48 -6.93
N LYS A 27 6.80 9.91 -6.61
CA LYS A 27 7.03 8.44 -6.63
C LYS A 27 6.13 7.70 -5.67
N TYR A 28 6.02 8.16 -4.41
CA TYR A 28 5.15 7.55 -3.41
C TYR A 28 3.71 7.39 -3.94
N TRP A 29 3.14 8.49 -4.43
CA TRP A 29 1.78 8.50 -4.94
C TRP A 29 1.59 7.72 -6.24
N TYR A 30 2.59 7.74 -7.12
CA TYR A 30 2.59 6.88 -8.29
C TYR A 30 2.57 5.40 -7.88
N TYR A 31 3.37 4.98 -6.90
CA TYR A 31 3.37 3.60 -6.41
C TYR A 31 2.07 3.23 -5.69
N ARG A 32 1.47 4.13 -4.88
CA ARG A 32 0.15 3.89 -4.26
C ARG A 32 -0.93 3.63 -5.30
N ASN A 33 -0.97 4.44 -6.36
CA ASN A 33 -1.92 4.24 -7.46
C ASN A 33 -1.62 2.96 -8.24
N ARG A 34 -0.36 2.71 -8.58
CA ARG A 34 0.07 1.48 -9.28
C ARG A 34 -0.27 0.23 -8.48
N LEU A 35 -0.12 0.23 -7.16
CA LEU A 35 -0.53 -0.86 -6.29
C LEU A 35 -2.03 -1.16 -6.43
N LYS A 36 -2.88 -0.13 -6.28
CA LYS A 36 -4.35 -0.25 -6.38
C LYS A 36 -4.82 -0.67 -7.77
N GLU A 37 -4.18 -0.18 -8.83
CA GLU A 37 -4.62 -0.41 -10.21
C GLU A 37 -4.05 -1.69 -10.83
N LYS A 38 -2.85 -2.13 -10.42
CA LYS A 38 -2.11 -3.20 -11.10
C LYS A 38 -1.78 -4.40 -10.24
N PHE A 39 -1.74 -4.24 -8.92
CA PHE A 39 -1.34 -5.30 -7.99
C PHE A 39 -2.44 -5.69 -7.02
N MET A 40 -3.63 -5.10 -7.12
CA MET A 40 -4.69 -5.32 -6.16
C MET A 40 -6.02 -5.27 -6.88
N TYR A 41 -6.93 -6.21 -6.57
CA TYR A 41 -8.31 -6.06 -7.00
C TYR A 41 -9.02 -5.08 -6.07
N PHE A 42 -8.87 -3.78 -6.36
CA PHE A 42 -9.44 -2.69 -5.57
C PHE A 42 -10.83 -2.30 -6.08
N ASN A 43 -11.88 -2.83 -5.44
CA ASN A 43 -13.28 -2.65 -5.88
C ASN A 43 -14.20 -1.97 -4.84
N GLY A 44 -13.64 -1.51 -3.72
CA GLY A 44 -14.39 -0.90 -2.61
C GLY A 44 -15.28 -1.86 -1.81
N ASN A 45 -15.20 -3.17 -2.04
CA ASN A 45 -15.95 -4.20 -1.31
C ASN A 45 -15.04 -5.36 -0.90
N ALA A 46 -14.59 -5.34 0.35
CA ALA A 46 -13.73 -6.37 0.93
C ALA A 46 -14.40 -7.74 1.09
N GLY A 47 -15.72 -7.87 0.88
CA GLY A 47 -16.42 -9.15 0.88
C GLY A 47 -16.24 -9.96 -0.41
N VAL A 48 -15.66 -9.39 -1.46
CA VAL A 48 -15.43 -10.11 -2.73
C VAL A 48 -14.13 -10.89 -2.65
N GLN A 49 -14.15 -12.13 -3.15
CA GLN A 49 -12.99 -13.00 -3.23
C GLN A 49 -11.79 -12.30 -3.92
N GLY A 50 -10.58 -12.46 -3.38
CA GLY A 50 -9.35 -11.82 -3.86
C GLY A 50 -9.28 -10.29 -3.74
N SER A 51 -10.32 -9.62 -3.24
CA SER A 51 -10.33 -8.16 -3.15
C SER A 51 -9.41 -7.64 -2.04
N HIS A 52 -8.76 -6.50 -2.32
CA HIS A 52 -7.83 -5.81 -1.41
C HIS A 52 -6.67 -6.67 -0.86
N LEU A 53 -6.32 -7.74 -1.57
CA LEU A 53 -5.07 -8.48 -1.38
C LEU A 53 -4.05 -8.05 -2.43
N MET A 54 -2.82 -7.79 -1.99
CA MET A 54 -1.75 -7.32 -2.86
C MET A 54 -1.00 -8.49 -3.46
N ALA A 55 -0.88 -8.48 -4.78
CA ALA A 55 0.04 -9.31 -5.53
C ALA A 55 1.48 -8.93 -5.16
N GLU A 56 2.34 -9.93 -5.15
CA GLU A 56 3.77 -9.79 -4.94
C GLU A 56 4.45 -9.22 -6.18
N ASN A 57 4.21 -9.88 -7.32
CA ASN A 57 4.76 -9.49 -8.62
C ASN A 57 3.80 -9.77 -9.78
N ARG A 58 4.12 -9.17 -10.92
CA ARG A 58 3.33 -9.23 -12.15
C ARG A 58 4.24 -9.17 -13.36
N ASP A 59 4.01 -9.98 -14.37
CA ASP A 59 4.79 -9.94 -15.62
C ASP A 59 3.83 -9.94 -16.82
N GLU A 60 3.68 -8.78 -17.46
CA GLU A 60 2.90 -8.67 -18.70
C GLU A 60 3.68 -9.15 -19.94
N ASP A 61 5.01 -9.22 -19.85
CA ASP A 61 5.90 -9.46 -20.97
C ASP A 61 6.40 -10.93 -21.03
N ASP A 62 5.87 -11.81 -20.19
CA ASP A 62 6.13 -13.25 -20.26
C ASP A 62 5.38 -13.91 -21.43
N ILE A 63 5.83 -15.10 -21.84
CA ILE A 63 5.13 -15.94 -22.82
C ILE A 63 3.70 -16.21 -22.37
N VAL A 64 3.51 -16.38 -21.05
CA VAL A 64 2.21 -16.46 -20.39
C VAL A 64 2.13 -15.34 -19.36
N PRO A 65 1.57 -14.18 -19.74
CA PRO A 65 1.44 -13.04 -18.83
C PRO A 65 0.75 -13.44 -17.53
N TYR A 66 1.29 -12.97 -16.41
CA TYR A 66 0.85 -13.45 -15.10
C TYR A 66 0.89 -12.41 -13.99
N ILE A 67 0.17 -12.73 -12.91
CA ILE A 67 0.19 -12.01 -11.64
C ILE A 67 0.22 -13.04 -10.51
N ARG A 68 1.03 -12.77 -9.47
CA ARG A 68 1.34 -13.75 -8.43
C ARG A 68 0.99 -13.26 -7.04
N TRP A 69 0.43 -14.16 -6.24
CA TRP A 69 0.35 -14.05 -4.79
C TRP A 69 1.15 -15.21 -4.19
N ALA A 70 2.06 -14.88 -3.29
CA ALA A 70 2.69 -15.85 -2.40
C ALA A 70 2.63 -15.22 -1.01
N ASP A 71 1.87 -15.86 -0.13
CA ASP A 71 1.63 -15.40 1.24
C ASP A 71 0.94 -14.03 1.31
N GLY A 72 -0.22 -13.86 0.66
CA GLY A 72 -0.95 -12.60 0.55
C GLY A 72 -1.17 -11.85 1.87
N VAL A 73 -1.38 -12.56 2.99
CA VAL A 73 -1.51 -11.94 4.32
C VAL A 73 -0.22 -11.28 4.81
N TRP A 74 0.95 -11.74 4.37
CA TRP A 74 2.22 -11.05 4.59
C TRP A 74 2.14 -9.62 4.07
N TRP A 75 1.73 -9.47 2.79
CA TRP A 75 1.59 -8.17 2.16
C TRP A 75 0.45 -7.35 2.78
N LEU A 76 -0.61 -8.02 3.26
CA LEU A 76 -1.71 -7.38 3.98
C LEU A 76 -1.24 -6.65 5.24
N GLY A 77 -0.43 -7.31 6.08
CA GLY A 77 0.16 -6.68 7.27
C GLY A 77 1.00 -5.45 6.92
N HIS A 78 1.85 -5.56 5.91
CA HIS A 78 2.62 -4.41 5.42
C HIS A 78 1.74 -3.26 4.90
N TYR A 79 0.67 -3.56 4.17
CA TYR A 79 -0.22 -2.54 3.64
C TYR A 79 -1.02 -1.83 4.73
N ILE A 80 -1.45 -2.55 5.76
CA ILE A 80 -2.05 -1.97 6.97
C ILE A 80 -1.07 -0.96 7.60
N GLY A 81 0.21 -1.32 7.74
CA GLY A 81 1.23 -0.40 8.27
C GLY A 81 1.49 0.81 7.37
N VAL A 82 1.50 0.65 6.04
CA VAL A 82 1.59 1.76 5.08
C VAL A 82 0.43 2.74 5.27
N LEU A 83 -0.81 2.23 5.37
CA LEU A 83 -2.02 3.03 5.55
C LEU A 83 -2.04 3.73 6.92
N ALA A 84 -1.56 3.08 7.98
CA ALA A 84 -1.47 3.68 9.32
C ALA A 84 -0.48 4.85 9.36
N LEU A 85 0.71 4.68 8.76
CA LEU A 85 1.70 5.76 8.65
C LEU A 85 1.19 6.90 7.76
N GLU A 86 0.57 6.58 6.62
CA GLU A 86 -0.05 7.58 5.73
C GLU A 86 -1.12 8.37 6.47
N TYR A 87 -2.03 7.70 7.19
CA TYR A 87 -3.07 8.34 8.00
C TYR A 87 -2.48 9.35 8.96
N ARG A 88 -1.44 8.96 9.71
CA ARG A 88 -0.83 9.82 10.71
C ARG A 88 -0.13 11.02 10.08
N LEU A 89 0.61 10.83 8.99
CA LEU A 89 1.25 11.91 8.25
C LEU A 89 0.22 12.92 7.71
N LEU A 90 -0.86 12.44 7.09
CA LEU A 90 -1.95 13.27 6.61
C LEU A 90 -2.56 14.07 7.77
N LYS A 91 -2.87 13.40 8.87
CA LYS A 91 -3.52 14.00 10.03
C LYS A 91 -2.66 15.06 10.71
N ASP A 92 -1.40 14.77 10.94
CA ASP A 92 -0.46 15.71 11.58
C ASP A 92 -0.21 16.96 10.73
N ASN A 93 -0.44 16.88 9.42
CA ASN A 93 -0.35 17.99 8.47
C ASN A 93 -1.71 18.63 8.13
N GLY A 94 -2.77 18.30 8.86
CA GLY A 94 -4.11 18.87 8.67
C GLY A 94 -4.75 18.51 7.32
N GLN A 95 -4.35 17.38 6.72
CA GLN A 95 -4.89 16.88 5.44
C GLN A 95 -6.08 15.93 5.65
N VAL A 96 -6.87 15.72 4.59
CA VAL A 96 -8.04 14.83 4.63
C VAL A 96 -7.57 13.38 4.66
N CYS A 97 -8.02 12.63 5.67
CA CYS A 97 -7.61 11.24 5.90
C CYS A 97 -8.69 10.21 5.49
N THR A 98 -9.83 10.65 4.97
CA THR A 98 -11.01 9.78 4.76
C THR A 98 -10.76 8.63 3.79
N GLU A 99 -10.03 8.86 2.69
CA GLU A 99 -9.71 7.80 1.73
C GLU A 99 -8.79 6.75 2.36
N THR A 100 -7.68 7.16 2.99
CA THR A 100 -6.77 6.28 3.71
C THR A 100 -7.48 5.49 4.81
N LEU A 101 -8.39 6.13 5.56
CA LEU A 101 -9.16 5.48 6.62
C LEU A 101 -10.17 4.46 6.06
N ASN A 102 -10.81 4.75 4.92
CA ASN A 102 -11.69 3.81 4.24
C ASN A 102 -10.90 2.61 3.71
N GLU A 103 -9.72 2.84 3.12
CA GLU A 103 -8.82 1.77 2.67
C GLU A 103 -8.33 0.91 3.82
N LEU A 104 -8.01 1.52 4.96
CA LEU A 104 -7.62 0.78 6.16
C LEU A 104 -8.77 -0.11 6.67
N ASN A 105 -10.00 0.39 6.68
CA ASN A 105 -11.17 -0.43 7.01
C ASN A 105 -11.33 -1.62 6.04
N LEU A 106 -11.14 -1.39 4.73
CA LEU A 106 -11.19 -2.45 3.72
C LEU A 106 -10.09 -3.50 3.92
N ALA A 107 -8.87 -3.08 4.26
CA ALA A 107 -7.77 -4.01 4.57
C ALA A 107 -8.07 -4.87 5.80
N LEU A 108 -8.61 -4.28 6.87
CA LEU A 108 -9.03 -5.02 8.06
C LEU A 108 -10.26 -5.92 7.78
N ASP A 109 -11.17 -5.51 6.90
CA ASP A 109 -12.32 -6.34 6.48
C ASP A 109 -11.83 -7.53 5.64
N THR A 110 -10.79 -7.34 4.83
CA THR A 110 -10.13 -8.43 4.09
C THR A 110 -9.56 -9.48 5.03
N TYR A 111 -8.93 -9.10 6.14
CA TYR A 111 -8.54 -10.07 7.17
C TYR A 111 -9.73 -10.88 7.68
N TYR A 112 -10.82 -10.21 8.10
CA TYR A 112 -11.99 -10.92 8.63
C TYR A 112 -12.61 -11.88 7.61
N ARG A 113 -12.60 -11.52 6.32
CA ARG A 113 -13.03 -12.42 5.24
C ARG A 113 -12.14 -13.66 5.14
N LEU A 114 -10.82 -13.50 5.23
CA LEU A 114 -9.86 -14.61 5.13
C LEU A 114 -9.96 -15.55 6.33
N ASP A 115 -10.17 -15.01 7.53
CA ASP A 115 -10.48 -15.76 8.76
C ASP A 115 -11.80 -16.52 8.60
N PHE A 116 -12.90 -15.80 8.31
CA PHE A 116 -14.23 -16.37 8.16
C PHE A 116 -14.34 -17.50 7.12
N ASN A 117 -13.57 -17.42 6.02
CA ASN A 117 -13.62 -18.41 4.95
C ASN A 117 -12.58 -19.54 5.11
N ALA A 118 -11.78 -19.55 6.17
CA ALA A 118 -10.71 -20.53 6.34
C ALA A 118 -11.24 -21.94 6.59
N GLU A 119 -12.15 -22.14 7.55
CA GLU A 119 -12.65 -23.48 7.86
C GLU A 119 -13.43 -24.13 6.71
N PRO A 120 -14.31 -23.41 5.97
CA PRO A 120 -14.95 -23.94 4.78
C PRO A 120 -13.96 -24.44 3.71
N CYS A 121 -12.72 -23.96 3.73
CA CYS A 121 -11.68 -24.40 2.82
C CYS A 121 -11.21 -25.83 3.10
N PHE A 122 -11.49 -26.44 4.26
CA PHE A 122 -11.01 -27.78 4.61
C PHE A 122 -12.09 -28.88 4.56
N ASN A 123 -13.25 -28.56 3.96
CA ASN A 123 -14.47 -29.38 3.93
C ASN A 123 -14.29 -30.75 3.26
N ASP A 124 -13.39 -30.88 2.29
CA ASP A 124 -13.28 -32.09 1.45
C ASP A 124 -12.32 -33.16 2.01
N PHE A 125 -11.48 -32.83 3.01
CA PHE A 125 -10.38 -33.73 3.42
C PHE A 125 -10.83 -34.89 4.32
N ILE A 126 -11.80 -34.67 5.21
CA ILE A 126 -12.28 -35.69 6.19
C ILE A 126 -13.60 -36.33 5.75
N GLY A 127 -14.17 -35.88 4.62
CA GLY A 127 -15.28 -36.55 3.95
C GLY A 127 -16.60 -36.63 4.73
N ASN A 128 -16.81 -35.83 5.79
CA ASN A 128 -18.13 -35.82 6.46
C ASN A 128 -18.52 -34.65 7.38
N THR A 129 -17.76 -33.56 7.46
CA THR A 129 -18.26 -32.32 8.11
C THR A 129 -17.64 -31.11 7.42
N THR A 130 -18.50 -30.23 6.90
CA THR A 130 -18.07 -28.89 6.54
C THR A 130 -17.68 -28.16 7.82
N GLY A 131 -16.49 -27.57 7.87
CA GLY A 131 -16.19 -26.54 8.85
C GLY A 131 -17.15 -25.39 8.62
N ASP A 132 -17.91 -25.04 9.66
CA ASP A 132 -18.75 -23.85 9.62
C ASP A 132 -17.82 -22.62 9.57
N PRO A 133 -18.11 -21.62 8.73
CA PRO A 133 -17.38 -20.35 8.72
C PRO A 133 -17.25 -19.77 10.13
N SER A 134 -16.04 -19.44 10.56
CA SER A 134 -15.79 -18.88 11.89
C SER A 134 -14.70 -17.82 11.85
N THR A 135 -14.83 -16.80 12.71
CA THR A 135 -13.80 -15.79 12.90
C THR A 135 -13.09 -16.11 14.21
N ASN A 136 -12.01 -16.89 14.12
CA ASN A 136 -11.30 -17.42 15.29
C ASN A 136 -9.78 -17.17 15.24
N GLY A 137 -9.31 -16.44 14.22
CA GLY A 137 -7.91 -16.13 13.97
C GLY A 137 -7.15 -17.17 13.14
N PHE A 138 -7.81 -18.23 12.68
CA PHE A 138 -7.30 -19.16 11.68
C PHE A 138 -7.72 -18.66 10.30
N PHE A 139 -6.77 -18.23 9.47
CA PHE A 139 -7.08 -17.53 8.22
C PHE A 139 -6.38 -18.13 7.00
N LEU A 140 -6.96 -17.89 5.82
CA LEU A 140 -6.36 -18.23 4.53
C LEU A 140 -5.17 -17.32 4.20
N ARG A 141 -4.12 -17.88 3.58
CA ARG A 141 -2.96 -17.10 3.10
C ARG A 141 -3.32 -16.24 1.91
N ASP A 142 -4.01 -16.86 0.96
CA ASP A 142 -4.53 -16.28 -0.28
C ASP A 142 -5.96 -16.76 -0.44
N ASP A 143 -6.80 -16.03 -1.16
CA ASP A 143 -8.08 -16.59 -1.59
C ASP A 143 -8.44 -16.22 -3.02
N LEU A 144 -7.43 -16.25 -3.89
CA LEU A 144 -7.60 -16.07 -5.33
C LEU A 144 -7.64 -17.42 -6.06
N ASP A 145 -8.61 -17.57 -6.95
CA ASP A 145 -8.72 -18.70 -7.87
C ASP A 145 -8.57 -18.25 -9.33
N GLU A 146 -8.62 -19.19 -10.28
CA GLU A 146 -8.50 -18.87 -11.71
C GLU A 146 -9.63 -17.95 -12.23
N ASN A 147 -10.81 -17.95 -11.58
CA ASN A 147 -11.94 -17.11 -11.96
C ASN A 147 -11.68 -15.62 -11.67
N CYS A 148 -10.78 -15.34 -10.72
CA CYS A 148 -10.33 -13.99 -10.40
C CYS A 148 -9.46 -13.37 -11.51
N SER A 149 -9.01 -14.12 -12.53
CA SER A 149 -8.17 -13.60 -13.63
C SER A 149 -8.81 -12.44 -14.39
N SER A 150 -10.14 -12.41 -14.45
CA SER A 150 -10.91 -11.33 -15.06
C SER A 150 -10.72 -9.97 -14.38
N TYR A 151 -10.22 -9.94 -13.15
CA TYR A 151 -9.91 -8.70 -12.41
C TYR A 151 -8.59 -8.07 -12.85
N PHE A 152 -7.74 -8.82 -13.54
CA PHE A 152 -6.36 -8.44 -13.86
C PHE A 152 -6.09 -8.59 -15.36
N ASP A 153 -6.96 -8.05 -16.22
CA ASP A 153 -6.78 -8.07 -17.68
C ASP A 153 -6.59 -9.50 -18.27
N ASN A 154 -7.16 -10.52 -17.61
CA ASN A 154 -6.99 -11.94 -17.93
C ASN A 154 -5.54 -12.45 -17.83
N LEU A 155 -4.72 -11.82 -17.00
CA LEU A 155 -3.45 -12.40 -16.58
C LEU A 155 -3.67 -13.73 -15.89
N LYS A 156 -2.76 -14.68 -16.11
CA LYS A 156 -2.77 -15.93 -15.37
C LYS A 156 -2.49 -15.65 -13.90
N ILE A 157 -3.36 -16.12 -13.02
CA ILE A 157 -3.15 -16.04 -11.58
C ILE A 157 -2.23 -17.19 -11.16
N PHE A 158 -1.11 -16.86 -10.54
CA PHE A 158 -0.30 -17.77 -9.75
C PHE A 158 -0.49 -17.43 -8.28
N ALA A 159 -1.53 -17.98 -7.66
CA ALA A 159 -1.59 -18.01 -6.21
C ALA A 159 -0.76 -19.22 -5.75
N GLY A 160 0.11 -19.02 -4.75
CA GLY A 160 0.80 -20.13 -4.09
C GLY A 160 -0.18 -21.15 -3.53
N TYR A 161 -1.41 -20.69 -3.26
CA TYR A 161 -2.45 -21.44 -2.57
C TYR A 161 -3.82 -21.31 -3.27
N SER A 162 -3.88 -21.68 -4.55
CA SER A 162 -5.04 -21.45 -5.44
C SER A 162 -6.27 -22.33 -5.20
N SER A 163 -6.18 -23.32 -4.31
CA SER A 163 -7.33 -24.19 -4.03
C SER A 163 -7.41 -24.63 -2.57
N CYS A 164 -8.64 -24.77 -2.12
CA CYS A 164 -9.01 -25.41 -0.86
C CYS A 164 -8.80 -26.94 -0.85
N GLN A 165 -8.20 -27.51 -1.89
CA GLN A 165 -8.27 -28.95 -2.16
C GLN A 165 -6.94 -29.70 -1.98
N ASN A 166 -5.83 -29.00 -1.75
CA ASN A 166 -4.50 -29.64 -1.66
C ASN A 166 -4.11 -30.13 -0.25
N GLY A 167 -5.07 -30.25 0.68
CA GLY A 167 -4.82 -30.70 2.05
C GLY A 167 -4.24 -29.60 2.95
N GLU A 168 -3.81 -29.98 4.15
CA GLU A 168 -3.28 -29.08 5.20
C GLU A 168 -2.02 -28.31 4.80
N GLU A 169 -1.40 -28.62 3.66
CA GLU A 169 -0.04 -28.17 3.36
C GLU A 169 0.08 -26.79 2.71
N GLU A 170 -1.01 -26.13 2.32
CA GLU A 170 -0.90 -25.01 1.39
C GLU A 170 -1.63 -23.73 1.86
N ASN A 171 -2.96 -23.67 1.94
CA ASN A 171 -3.64 -22.37 2.17
C ASN A 171 -4.03 -22.02 3.62
N VAL A 172 -3.08 -22.06 4.55
CA VAL A 172 -3.31 -21.90 6.00
C VAL A 172 -2.29 -20.98 6.63
N ASN A 173 -2.68 -20.14 7.58
CA ASN A 173 -1.74 -19.20 8.16
C ASN A 173 -0.48 -19.85 8.75
N SER A 174 0.66 -19.19 8.57
CA SER A 174 1.95 -19.52 9.19
C SER A 174 2.41 -18.40 10.13
N GLN A 175 3.40 -18.70 10.97
CA GLN A 175 3.91 -17.74 11.95
C GLN A 175 4.50 -16.48 11.31
N ASP A 176 5.17 -16.58 10.17
CA ASP A 176 5.66 -15.40 9.45
C ASP A 176 4.53 -14.46 9.03
N GLN A 177 3.41 -14.99 8.55
CA GLN A 177 2.24 -14.17 8.22
C GLN A 177 1.65 -13.51 9.47
N ASN A 178 1.62 -14.21 10.61
CA ASN A 178 1.19 -13.63 11.88
C ASN A 178 2.14 -12.51 12.33
N ILE A 179 3.46 -12.70 12.27
CA ILE A 179 4.47 -11.70 12.61
C ILE A 179 4.29 -10.42 11.78
N LEU A 180 4.12 -10.57 10.47
CA LEU A 180 3.92 -9.42 9.60
C LEU A 180 2.54 -8.76 9.77
N MET A 181 1.53 -9.54 10.12
CA MET A 181 0.24 -8.99 10.54
C MET A 181 0.41 -8.14 11.80
N PHE A 182 1.11 -8.64 12.83
CA PHE A 182 1.38 -7.87 14.06
C PHE A 182 2.14 -6.57 13.79
N LEU A 183 3.11 -6.55 12.88
CA LEU A 183 3.79 -5.30 12.49
C LEU A 183 2.82 -4.23 11.98
N GLY A 184 1.89 -4.63 11.10
CA GLY A 184 0.86 -3.73 10.57
C GLY A 184 -0.11 -3.26 11.64
N LEU A 185 -0.60 -4.18 12.47
CA LEU A 185 -1.53 -3.91 13.55
C LEU A 185 -0.93 -2.99 14.62
N ASP A 186 0.32 -3.19 15.00
CA ASP A 186 1.01 -2.35 15.99
C ASP A 186 1.16 -0.90 15.49
N LEU A 187 1.55 -0.72 14.22
CA LEU A 187 1.54 0.59 13.57
C LEU A 187 0.14 1.21 13.56
N ALA A 188 -0.90 0.44 13.24
CA ALA A 188 -2.28 0.94 13.24
C ALA A 188 -2.76 1.34 14.64
N ASN A 189 -2.50 0.50 15.66
CA ASN A 189 -2.83 0.78 17.07
C ASN A 189 -2.14 2.08 17.54
N LYS A 190 -0.85 2.22 17.24
CA LYS A 190 -0.03 3.37 17.61
C LYS A 190 -0.45 4.66 16.91
N LEU A 191 -0.71 4.59 15.61
CA LEU A 191 -0.77 5.75 14.74
C LEU A 191 -2.19 6.17 14.36
N VAL A 192 -3.20 5.31 14.51
CA VAL A 192 -4.58 5.64 14.14
C VAL A 192 -5.41 5.86 15.39
N ASP A 193 -5.83 7.11 15.61
CA ASP A 193 -6.66 7.53 16.73
C ASP A 193 -8.17 7.49 16.41
N ASP A 194 -8.58 6.68 15.42
CA ASP A 194 -9.97 6.32 15.19
C ASP A 194 -10.35 5.13 16.09
N PRO A 195 -11.30 5.29 17.04
CA PRO A 195 -11.65 4.23 17.98
C PRO A 195 -12.18 2.95 17.33
N ASN A 196 -12.84 3.04 16.17
CA ASN A 196 -13.33 1.85 15.47
C ASN A 196 -12.16 1.05 14.90
N ILE A 197 -11.14 1.74 14.36
CA ILE A 197 -9.91 1.08 13.90
C ILE A 197 -9.20 0.44 15.09
N GLN A 198 -9.01 1.15 16.20
CA GLN A 198 -8.34 0.61 17.39
C GLN A 198 -9.02 -0.66 17.89
N ASN A 199 -10.35 -0.64 18.10
CA ASN A 199 -11.09 -1.82 18.54
C ASN A 199 -10.94 -3.02 17.59
N ARG A 200 -10.91 -2.77 16.27
CA ARG A 200 -10.75 -3.83 15.27
C ARG A 200 -9.34 -4.40 15.27
N VAL A 201 -8.34 -3.53 15.37
CA VAL A 201 -6.92 -3.90 15.46
C VAL A 201 -6.69 -4.77 16.70
N ASP A 202 -7.22 -4.36 17.85
CA ASP A 202 -7.15 -5.14 19.10
C ASP A 202 -7.82 -6.50 18.94
N ASN A 203 -9.05 -6.53 18.39
CA ASN A 203 -9.77 -7.78 18.15
C ASN A 203 -9.02 -8.73 17.19
N ILE A 204 -8.42 -8.20 16.11
CA ILE A 204 -7.61 -9.01 15.19
C ILE A 204 -6.38 -9.57 15.91
N ALA A 205 -5.68 -8.75 16.70
CA ALA A 205 -4.53 -9.22 17.46
C ALA A 205 -4.92 -10.33 18.45
N GLU A 206 -6.05 -10.20 19.15
CA GLU A 206 -6.61 -11.23 20.04
C GLU A 206 -6.98 -12.52 19.30
N LEU A 207 -7.55 -12.41 18.09
CA LEU A 207 -7.89 -13.56 17.25
C LEU A 207 -6.62 -14.28 16.78
N VAL A 208 -5.68 -13.55 16.17
CA VAL A 208 -4.41 -14.11 15.65
C VAL A 208 -3.65 -14.83 16.76
N ILE A 209 -3.47 -14.19 17.94
CA ILE A 209 -2.78 -14.86 19.04
C ILE A 209 -3.63 -16.01 19.61
N GLY A 210 -4.95 -15.87 19.67
CA GLY A 210 -5.86 -16.90 20.19
C GLY A 210 -5.89 -18.17 19.34
N SER A 211 -5.65 -18.09 18.03
CA SER A 211 -5.59 -19.25 17.13
C SER A 211 -4.30 -20.05 17.25
N MET A 212 -3.27 -19.44 17.81
CA MET A 212 -2.00 -20.09 18.11
C MET A 212 -2.17 -20.90 19.41
N ASN A 213 -2.26 -22.21 19.26
CA ASN A 213 -2.56 -23.14 20.34
C ASN A 213 -1.32 -23.57 21.11
N TRP A 214 -1.55 -23.95 22.35
CA TRP A 214 -0.55 -24.39 23.30
C TRP A 214 -0.28 -25.89 23.16
N PHE A 215 0.97 -26.27 22.94
CA PHE A 215 1.33 -27.67 22.79
C PHE A 215 2.57 -28.06 23.56
N ASN A 216 2.51 -29.19 24.26
CA ASN A 216 3.67 -29.76 24.94
C ASN A 216 4.03 -31.09 24.25
N PRO A 217 4.87 -31.07 23.20
CA PRO A 217 5.14 -32.27 22.42
C PRO A 217 5.79 -33.39 23.24
N LEU A 218 6.63 -33.07 24.25
CA LEU A 218 7.60 -34.02 24.80
C LEU A 218 8.03 -33.77 26.26
N ALA A 219 7.25 -33.06 27.08
CA ALA A 219 7.67 -32.57 28.41
C ALA A 219 8.92 -31.66 28.40
N LEU A 220 9.33 -31.19 27.22
CA LEU A 220 10.45 -30.25 27.01
C LEU A 220 10.03 -28.79 27.16
N GLY A 221 8.72 -28.51 27.22
CA GLY A 221 8.16 -27.16 27.32
C GLY A 221 6.90 -27.02 26.47
N TYR A 222 6.12 -25.98 26.73
CA TYR A 222 4.99 -25.58 25.89
C TYR A 222 5.51 -24.73 24.74
N VAL A 223 5.16 -25.09 23.50
CA VAL A 223 5.40 -24.35 22.26
C VAL A 223 4.06 -23.80 21.76
N TRP A 224 4.08 -22.73 20.97
CA TRP A 224 2.92 -22.30 20.22
C TRP A 224 2.92 -22.95 18.85
N GLU A 225 1.77 -23.44 18.44
CA GLU A 225 1.55 -24.03 17.12
C GLU A 225 0.24 -23.49 16.56
N ILE A 226 0.19 -23.31 15.25
CA ILE A 226 -1.07 -23.02 14.57
C ILE A 226 -1.70 -24.37 14.28
N ARG A 227 -2.89 -24.66 14.81
CA ARG A 227 -3.64 -25.88 14.46
C ARG A 227 -4.80 -25.52 13.57
N ASN A 228 -4.97 -26.29 12.50
CA ASN A 228 -6.20 -26.24 11.73
C ASN A 228 -7.36 -26.74 12.63
N PRO A 229 -8.40 -25.93 12.89
CA PRO A 229 -9.47 -26.29 13.82
C PRO A 229 -10.35 -27.44 13.29
N ILE A 230 -10.33 -27.69 11.98
CA ILE A 230 -11.12 -28.74 11.33
C ILE A 230 -10.38 -30.07 11.31
N THR A 231 -9.11 -30.04 10.90
CA THR A 231 -8.33 -31.28 10.75
C THR A 231 -7.52 -31.64 11.99
N LEU A 232 -7.33 -30.68 12.90
CA LEU A 232 -6.45 -30.73 14.08
C LEU A 232 -4.96 -30.90 13.73
N GLY A 233 -4.62 -30.93 12.44
CA GLY A 233 -3.26 -30.99 11.97
C GLY A 233 -2.53 -29.67 12.15
N VAL A 234 -1.21 -29.76 12.15
CA VAL A 234 -0.32 -28.61 12.25
C VAL A 234 0.25 -28.37 10.86
N PRO A 235 -0.05 -27.24 10.21
CA PRO A 235 0.33 -27.04 8.84
C PRO A 235 1.84 -26.75 8.69
N PRO A 236 2.39 -26.85 7.47
CA PRO A 236 3.72 -26.35 7.15
C PRO A 236 3.86 -24.87 7.51
N GLY A 237 4.88 -24.54 8.31
CA GLY A 237 5.04 -23.20 8.91
C GLY A 237 4.27 -22.99 10.22
N GLY A 238 3.43 -23.95 10.64
CA GLY A 238 2.74 -23.95 11.93
C GLY A 238 3.40 -24.81 13.02
N ASN A 239 4.25 -25.79 12.67
CA ASN A 239 4.86 -26.78 13.59
C ASN A 239 6.37 -26.57 13.84
N VAL A 240 6.92 -25.41 13.49
CA VAL A 240 8.37 -25.36 13.32
C VAL A 240 9.04 -25.25 14.69
N TYR A 241 9.64 -26.36 15.16
CA TYR A 241 10.54 -26.40 16.32
C TYR A 241 11.70 -25.36 16.20
N GLU A 242 12.03 -24.92 14.98
CA GLU A 242 13.02 -23.87 14.69
C GLU A 242 12.52 -22.46 15.12
N LEU A 243 11.21 -22.27 15.35
CA LEU A 243 10.60 -20.97 15.66
C LEU A 243 10.04 -20.86 17.08
N TYR A 244 10.44 -21.76 17.99
CA TYR A 244 10.14 -21.66 19.42
C TYR A 244 10.47 -20.28 20.01
N SER A 245 11.50 -19.65 19.45
CA SER A 245 11.93 -18.28 19.69
C SER A 245 10.81 -17.24 19.47
N TYR A 246 10.11 -17.32 18.33
CA TYR A 246 9.16 -16.28 17.93
C TYR A 246 7.90 -16.23 18.78
N CYS A 247 7.50 -17.36 19.36
CA CYS A 247 6.33 -17.47 20.22
C CYS A 247 6.29 -16.41 21.33
N TRP A 248 7.46 -16.13 21.93
CA TRP A 248 7.58 -15.09 22.94
C TRP A 248 7.25 -13.72 22.35
N ALA A 249 7.91 -13.37 21.25
CA ALA A 249 7.80 -12.04 20.67
C ALA A 249 6.45 -11.80 19.99
N GLU A 250 5.79 -12.83 19.44
CA GLU A 250 4.40 -12.74 18.96
C GLU A 250 3.44 -12.46 20.12
N ALA A 251 3.61 -13.11 21.27
CA ALA A 251 2.80 -12.85 22.45
C ALA A 251 3.06 -11.44 23.03
N GLU A 252 4.31 -10.98 23.06
CA GLU A 252 4.64 -9.59 23.43
C GLU A 252 4.06 -8.59 22.44
N SER A 253 4.09 -8.88 21.14
CA SER A 253 3.50 -8.04 20.09
C SER A 253 1.99 -7.92 20.28
N ALA A 254 1.31 -9.04 20.51
CA ALA A 254 -0.12 -9.05 20.81
C ALA A 254 -0.42 -8.28 22.11
N TRP A 255 0.39 -8.45 23.17
CA TRP A 255 0.25 -7.70 24.41
C TRP A 255 0.43 -6.18 24.20
N ALA A 256 1.40 -5.76 23.39
CA ALA A 256 1.63 -4.35 23.09
C ALA A 256 0.42 -3.68 22.43
N ILE A 257 -0.31 -4.43 21.60
CA ILE A 257 -1.52 -3.97 20.91
C ILE A 257 -2.75 -4.00 21.85
N THR A 258 -3.04 -5.15 22.45
CA THR A 258 -4.30 -5.40 23.17
C THR A 258 -4.26 -4.90 24.62
N ASN A 259 -3.07 -4.64 25.15
CA ASN A 259 -2.81 -4.39 26.57
C ASN A 259 -3.34 -5.52 27.50
N ASN A 260 -3.61 -6.70 26.94
CA ASN A 260 -3.97 -7.90 27.68
C ASN A 260 -2.75 -8.80 27.81
N ASN A 261 -2.59 -9.46 28.96
CA ASN A 261 -1.51 -10.43 29.12
C ASN A 261 -1.77 -11.63 28.20
N GLU A 262 -1.24 -11.56 26.98
CA GLU A 262 -1.36 -12.58 25.94
C GLU A 262 -0.30 -13.68 26.06
N HIS A 263 0.54 -13.63 27.10
CA HIS A 263 1.34 -14.77 27.53
C HIS A 263 0.50 -15.88 28.19
N LYS A 264 -0.81 -15.98 27.85
CA LYS A 264 -1.81 -16.84 28.50
C LYS A 264 -1.39 -18.31 28.42
N GLY A 265 -0.71 -18.74 29.48
CA GLY A 265 -0.26 -20.10 29.73
C GLY A 265 1.23 -20.19 30.12
N TYR A 266 2.01 -19.13 29.91
CA TYR A 266 3.31 -18.93 30.55
C TYR A 266 3.00 -18.52 31.99
N SER A 267 2.37 -19.44 32.74
CA SER A 267 2.13 -19.24 34.15
C SER A 267 3.46 -18.99 34.85
N SER A 268 3.45 -18.44 36.06
CA SER A 268 4.66 -18.35 36.90
C SER A 268 5.39 -19.69 37.06
N ASN A 269 4.73 -20.82 36.81
CA ASN A 269 5.30 -22.16 36.85
C ASN A 269 6.00 -22.57 35.53
N HIS A 270 5.84 -21.79 34.46
CA HIS A 270 6.44 -22.01 33.13
C HIS A 270 7.39 -20.86 32.70
N LYS A 271 7.79 -20.00 33.64
CA LYS A 271 8.82 -18.97 33.40
C LYS A 271 10.10 -19.52 32.78
N PRO A 272 10.62 -20.72 33.14
CA PRO A 272 11.81 -21.26 32.50
C PRO A 272 11.65 -21.44 30.99
N GLN A 273 10.47 -21.81 30.50
CA GLN A 273 10.19 -21.98 29.07
C GLN A 273 10.15 -20.64 28.34
N PHE A 274 9.52 -19.64 28.95
CA PHE A 274 9.54 -18.27 28.44
C PHE A 274 10.98 -17.74 28.33
N ASP A 275 11.78 -17.93 29.38
CA ASP A 275 13.18 -17.53 29.41
C ASP A 275 14.01 -18.28 28.36
N ILE A 276 13.71 -19.56 28.09
CA ILE A 276 14.35 -20.33 27.02
C ILE A 276 13.93 -19.82 25.63
N ALA A 277 12.64 -19.51 25.41
CA ALA A 277 12.16 -18.98 24.13
C ALA A 277 12.82 -17.64 23.84
N GLN A 278 12.79 -16.73 24.81
CA GLN A 278 13.48 -15.44 24.75
C GLN A 278 14.99 -15.63 24.51
N SER A 279 15.64 -16.55 25.25
CA SER A 279 17.08 -16.82 25.07
C SER A 279 17.40 -17.37 23.68
N LEU A 280 16.57 -18.25 23.12
CA LEU A 280 16.76 -18.79 21.78
C LEU A 280 16.54 -17.72 20.71
N THR A 281 15.54 -16.85 20.87
CA THR A 281 15.40 -15.65 20.03
C THR A 281 16.66 -14.81 20.09
N TRP A 282 17.29 -14.70 21.25
CA TRP A 282 18.49 -13.89 21.40
C TRP A 282 19.69 -14.56 20.76
N GLU A 283 19.85 -15.87 20.90
CA GLU A 283 20.86 -16.63 20.18
C GLU A 283 20.71 -16.45 18.66
N MET A 284 19.47 -16.33 18.16
CA MET A 284 19.18 -16.00 16.76
C MET A 284 19.56 -14.55 16.41
N LEU A 285 19.15 -13.57 17.22
CA LEU A 285 19.47 -12.14 17.05
C LEU A 285 20.98 -11.89 17.07
N GLN A 286 21.74 -12.66 17.86
CA GLN A 286 23.18 -12.49 18.06
C GLN A 286 24.04 -13.21 16.99
N GLY A 287 23.43 -13.87 16.01
CA GLY A 287 24.16 -14.61 14.97
C GLY A 287 24.99 -15.77 15.51
N GLY A 288 24.67 -16.26 16.71
CA GLY A 288 25.44 -17.29 17.41
C GLY A 288 25.33 -18.68 16.78
N ASN A 289 24.34 -18.91 15.91
CA ASN A 289 24.12 -20.19 15.28
C ASN A 289 24.30 -20.12 13.74
N PRO A 290 25.41 -20.64 13.19
CA PRO A 290 25.65 -20.69 11.75
C PRO A 290 24.69 -21.61 10.97
N LEU A 291 23.77 -22.31 11.65
CA LEU A 291 22.73 -23.15 11.05
C LEU A 291 21.39 -22.44 10.86
N LEU A 292 21.20 -21.24 11.41
CA LEU A 292 19.97 -20.48 11.20
C LEU A 292 19.86 -20.08 9.74
N LYS A 293 18.72 -20.42 9.15
CA LYS A 293 18.47 -20.21 7.72
C LYS A 293 18.27 -18.72 7.49
N LYS A 294 18.70 -18.25 6.33
CA LYS A 294 18.72 -16.84 5.90
C LYS A 294 17.40 -16.07 6.09
N TYR A 295 16.26 -16.76 6.08
CA TYR A 295 14.92 -16.21 6.23
C TYR A 295 14.60 -15.81 7.68
N GLU A 296 15.21 -16.47 8.66
CA GLU A 296 14.91 -16.26 10.08
C GLU A 296 15.37 -14.87 10.56
N GLY A 297 16.42 -14.31 9.97
CA GLY A 297 16.93 -12.98 10.32
C GLY A 297 15.89 -11.87 10.15
N TYR A 298 15.07 -11.91 9.10
CA TYR A 298 14.07 -10.86 8.87
C TYR A 298 12.98 -10.84 9.93
N TYR A 299 12.38 -12.00 10.22
CA TYR A 299 11.32 -12.10 11.23
C TYR A 299 11.83 -11.72 12.61
N THR A 300 13.03 -12.15 12.95
CA THR A 300 13.65 -11.81 14.23
C THR A 300 13.84 -10.29 14.35
N MET A 301 14.24 -9.62 13.26
CA MET A 301 14.34 -8.16 13.23
C MET A 301 12.97 -7.46 13.27
N VAL A 302 11.94 -7.98 12.60
CA VAL A 302 10.56 -7.44 12.69
C VAL A 302 10.04 -7.54 14.11
N LEU A 303 10.20 -8.70 14.75
CA LEU A 303 9.81 -8.92 16.13
C LEU A 303 10.55 -7.97 17.08
N SER A 304 11.87 -7.83 16.92
CA SER A 304 12.67 -6.84 17.64
C SER A 304 12.12 -5.41 17.48
N THR A 305 11.74 -5.03 16.26
CA THR A 305 11.10 -3.74 15.96
C THR A 305 9.79 -3.56 16.73
N ILE A 306 8.93 -4.58 16.79
CA ILE A 306 7.63 -4.48 17.47
C ILE A 306 7.81 -4.41 18.99
N VAL A 307 8.62 -5.30 19.57
CA VAL A 307 8.76 -5.43 21.04
C VAL A 307 9.79 -4.47 21.64
N ASN A 308 10.46 -3.67 20.82
CA ASN A 308 11.53 -2.75 21.20
C ASN A 308 12.73 -3.39 21.91
N ASP A 309 13.13 -4.60 21.50
CA ASP A 309 14.22 -5.31 22.17
C ASP A 309 15.40 -5.60 21.23
N GLY A 310 16.56 -5.05 21.55
CA GLY A 310 17.81 -5.19 20.80
C GLY A 310 18.71 -6.36 21.25
N GLY A 311 18.18 -7.35 21.97
CA GLY A 311 18.93 -8.59 22.24
C GLY A 311 19.96 -8.52 23.37
N GLY A 312 19.85 -7.54 24.28
CA GLY A 312 20.61 -7.48 25.54
C GLY A 312 22.14 -7.37 25.40
N TYR A 313 22.65 -6.75 24.33
CA TYR A 313 24.07 -6.72 23.99
C TYR A 313 24.88 -5.78 24.90
N SER A 314 25.17 -6.24 26.13
CA SER A 314 25.97 -5.57 27.18
C SER A 314 25.15 -4.85 28.25
N PRO A 315 25.48 -4.99 29.55
CA PRO A 315 24.86 -4.23 30.63
C PRO A 315 25.07 -2.69 30.55
N ASP A 316 25.85 -2.21 29.58
CA ASP A 316 26.26 -0.80 29.45
C ASP A 316 25.54 0.00 28.34
N CYS A 317 24.61 -0.59 27.59
CA CYS A 317 23.85 0.15 26.56
C CYS A 317 22.38 0.27 26.95
N ASP A 318 21.81 1.46 26.76
CA ASP A 318 20.42 1.82 27.07
C ASP A 318 19.42 1.26 26.01
N HIS A 319 19.62 0.01 25.58
CA HIS A 319 19.15 -0.61 24.33
C HIS A 319 17.67 -0.41 23.97
N ASN A 320 17.40 0.44 23.00
CA ASN A 320 16.22 0.33 22.13
C ASN A 320 16.58 -0.57 20.92
N SER A 321 15.57 -1.18 20.28
CA SER A 321 15.80 -2.02 19.09
C SER A 321 16.44 -1.24 17.93
N TYR A 322 16.30 0.09 17.87
CA TYR A 322 16.81 0.93 16.79
C TYR A 322 18.32 0.79 16.56
N ASP A 323 19.14 0.92 17.61
CA ASP A 323 20.60 0.87 17.49
C ASP A 323 21.05 -0.53 17.03
N TRP A 324 20.42 -1.58 17.57
CA TRP A 324 20.68 -2.96 17.17
C TRP A 324 20.28 -3.21 15.70
N LEU A 325 19.11 -2.73 15.26
CA LEU A 325 18.68 -2.81 13.85
C LEU A 325 19.65 -2.07 12.92
N CYS A 326 20.16 -0.91 13.35
CA CYS A 326 21.19 -0.17 12.61
C CYS A 326 22.51 -0.94 12.52
N GLU A 327 22.91 -1.64 13.58
CA GLU A 327 24.08 -2.51 13.58
C GLU A 327 23.88 -3.71 12.64
N MET A 328 22.72 -4.37 12.69
CA MET A 328 22.38 -5.48 11.79
C MET A 328 22.40 -5.04 10.32
N TYR A 329 21.87 -3.85 10.03
CA TYR A 329 22.01 -3.25 8.71
C TYR A 329 23.49 -3.11 8.30
N ASP A 330 24.33 -2.55 9.17
CA ASP A 330 25.75 -2.33 8.85
C ASP A 330 26.52 -3.63 8.63
N ASN A 331 26.18 -4.69 9.38
CA ASN A 331 26.81 -6.01 9.31
C ASN A 331 26.31 -6.86 8.13
N THR A 332 25.19 -6.50 7.50
CA THR A 332 24.60 -7.23 6.36
C THR A 332 24.85 -6.54 5.01
N LYS A 333 25.83 -5.62 4.94
CA LYS A 333 26.22 -4.97 3.69
C LYS A 333 26.71 -5.98 2.64
N ALA A 334 26.41 -5.69 1.37
CA ALA A 334 26.75 -6.54 0.22
C ALA A 334 26.07 -7.92 0.19
N TYR A 335 25.11 -8.17 1.07
CA TYR A 335 24.44 -9.45 1.18
C TYR A 335 23.42 -9.66 0.04
N GLU A 336 23.27 -10.89 -0.45
CA GLU A 336 22.29 -11.30 -1.50
C GLU A 336 22.30 -10.44 -2.77
N GLY A 337 23.48 -9.93 -3.17
CA GLY A 337 23.60 -9.10 -4.38
C GLY A 337 23.22 -7.64 -4.18
N MET A 338 23.01 -7.20 -2.92
CA MET A 338 22.97 -5.79 -2.57
C MET A 338 24.30 -5.11 -2.86
N GLY A 339 24.26 -3.80 -3.07
CA GLY A 339 25.47 -3.00 -3.23
C GLY A 339 26.38 -3.13 -2.00
N SER A 340 27.69 -2.95 -2.17
CA SER A 340 28.66 -3.11 -1.07
C SER A 340 28.43 -2.19 0.14
N ASN A 341 27.63 -1.14 -0.05
CA ASN A 341 27.32 -0.13 0.96
C ASN A 341 25.88 -0.23 1.46
N ILE A 342 25.10 -1.20 0.98
CA ILE A 342 23.69 -1.35 1.29
C ILE A 342 23.49 -2.62 2.12
N GLY A 343 23.05 -2.42 3.36
CA GLY A 343 22.58 -3.47 4.27
C GLY A 343 21.11 -3.84 4.04
N LEU A 344 20.64 -4.85 4.77
CA LEU A 344 19.26 -5.31 4.68
C LEU A 344 18.31 -4.54 5.61
N PHE A 345 17.02 -4.52 5.25
CA PHE A 345 15.89 -4.08 6.08
C PHE A 345 16.03 -2.69 6.72
N PRO A 346 16.43 -1.65 5.96
CA PRO A 346 16.62 -0.29 6.50
C PRO A 346 15.35 0.31 7.11
N HIS A 347 14.17 -0.16 6.68
CA HIS A 347 12.86 0.31 7.14
C HIS A 347 12.59 -0.06 8.60
N LEU A 348 13.14 -1.17 9.10
CA LEU A 348 12.86 -1.64 10.46
C LEU A 348 13.39 -0.68 11.53
N ALA A 349 14.56 -0.06 11.31
CA ALA A 349 15.06 0.97 12.21
C ALA A 349 14.15 2.21 12.22
N ALA A 350 13.68 2.67 11.05
CA ALA A 350 12.75 3.80 10.98
C ALA A 350 11.42 3.47 11.68
N ILE A 351 10.84 2.29 11.40
CA ILE A 351 9.61 1.85 12.07
C ILE A 351 9.80 1.72 13.59
N SER A 352 10.96 1.22 14.05
CA SER A 352 11.28 1.16 15.48
C SER A 352 11.25 2.54 16.14
N GLU A 353 11.76 3.57 15.46
CA GLU A 353 11.68 4.95 15.94
C GLU A 353 10.24 5.48 15.94
N VAL A 354 9.43 5.14 14.94
CA VAL A 354 8.00 5.50 14.89
C VAL A 354 7.25 4.93 16.11
N LEU A 355 7.45 3.64 16.39
CA LEU A 355 6.73 2.91 17.43
C LEU A 355 7.19 3.33 18.84
N HIS A 356 8.50 3.45 19.04
CA HIS A 356 9.11 3.54 20.38
C HIS A 356 9.81 4.87 20.65
N GLY A 357 9.98 5.71 19.64
CA GLY A 357 10.86 6.87 19.68
C GLY A 357 12.34 6.48 19.61
N TYR A 358 13.20 7.49 19.57
CA TYR A 358 14.64 7.30 19.68
C TYR A 358 15.27 8.34 20.59
N ASN A 359 16.00 7.88 21.60
CA ASN A 359 16.68 8.72 22.60
C ASN A 359 18.22 8.55 22.60
N GLY A 360 18.76 7.73 21.68
CA GLY A 360 20.19 7.51 21.55
C GLY A 360 20.92 8.61 20.77
N THR A 361 22.24 8.42 20.56
CA THR A 361 23.10 9.39 19.85
C THR A 361 23.48 8.96 18.43
N ASN A 362 23.14 7.74 18.04
CA ASN A 362 23.54 7.10 16.78
C ASN A 362 22.43 7.06 15.74
N ARG A 363 21.47 8.00 15.84
CA ARG A 363 20.37 8.12 14.88
C ARG A 363 20.94 8.23 13.46
N ARG A 364 20.41 7.45 12.53
CA ARG A 364 20.70 7.64 11.09
C ARG A 364 20.29 9.04 10.68
N THR A 365 21.01 9.63 9.74
CA THR A 365 20.66 10.95 9.22
C THR A 365 19.55 10.82 8.19
N ALA A 366 18.72 11.86 8.00
CA ALA A 366 17.73 11.88 6.91
C ALA A 366 18.39 11.58 5.54
N SER A 367 19.57 12.16 5.31
CA SER A 367 20.37 11.96 4.10
C SER A 367 20.80 10.51 3.86
N PHE A 368 20.84 9.67 4.89
CA PHE A 368 21.11 8.24 4.71
C PHE A 368 19.96 7.57 3.96
N TYR A 369 18.71 7.81 4.37
CA TYR A 369 17.53 7.24 3.73
C TYR A 369 17.32 7.81 2.33
N GLU A 370 17.44 9.13 2.19
CA GLU A 370 17.32 9.82 0.90
C GLU A 370 18.29 9.25 -0.13
N ASN A 371 19.59 9.23 0.18
CA ASN A 371 20.61 8.91 -0.82
C ASN A 371 20.71 7.41 -1.14
N ASN A 372 20.43 6.54 -0.18
CA ASN A 372 20.58 5.10 -0.39
C ASN A 372 19.30 4.43 -0.89
N PHE A 373 18.12 4.97 -0.57
CA PHE A 373 16.83 4.30 -0.84
C PHE A 373 15.85 5.18 -1.60
N LEU A 374 15.46 6.33 -1.04
CA LEU A 374 14.36 7.10 -1.62
C LEU A 374 14.73 7.64 -3.00
N ASN A 375 15.89 8.27 -3.12
CA ASN A 375 16.35 8.86 -4.39
C ASN A 375 16.74 7.81 -5.43
N SER A 376 17.14 6.61 -4.99
CA SER A 376 17.52 5.51 -5.87
C SER A 376 16.32 4.73 -6.41
N ALA A 377 15.12 4.94 -5.84
CA ALA A 377 13.90 4.25 -6.28
C ALA A 377 13.54 4.57 -7.74
N PRO A 378 13.28 3.56 -8.59
CA PRO A 378 13.05 3.77 -10.01
C PRO A 378 11.70 4.44 -10.22
N PRO A 379 11.57 5.50 -11.04
CA PRO A 379 10.31 6.24 -11.18
C PRO A 379 9.06 5.38 -11.46
N CYS A 380 9.24 4.23 -12.13
CA CYS A 380 8.15 3.32 -12.52
C CYS A 380 7.94 2.12 -11.60
N GLY A 381 8.67 2.08 -10.49
CA GLY A 381 8.71 0.95 -9.58
C GLY A 381 9.85 0.01 -9.93
N SER A 382 10.10 -0.90 -8.99
CA SER A 382 11.06 -1.96 -9.17
C SER A 382 10.52 -3.00 -10.13
N PHE A 383 11.42 -3.54 -10.93
CA PHE A 383 11.16 -4.66 -11.82
C PHE A 383 12.42 -5.54 -11.91
N ASN A 384 12.23 -6.81 -12.21
CA ASN A 384 13.29 -7.72 -12.57
C ASN A 384 13.11 -8.16 -14.01
N SER A 385 14.10 -7.88 -14.86
CA SER A 385 14.09 -8.26 -16.27
C SER A 385 15.28 -9.14 -16.61
N LEU A 386 15.05 -10.15 -17.45
CA LEU A 386 16.12 -10.92 -18.08
C LEU A 386 16.62 -10.26 -19.37
N ASP A 387 15.96 -9.19 -19.82
CA ASP A 387 16.31 -8.48 -21.05
C ASP A 387 17.61 -7.67 -20.86
N PRO A 388 18.68 -7.95 -21.63
CA PRO A 388 19.90 -7.16 -21.58
C PRO A 388 19.71 -5.70 -22.02
N ILE A 389 18.63 -5.36 -22.73
CA ILE A 389 18.31 -4.00 -23.19
C ILE A 389 17.69 -3.16 -22.07
N ASN A 390 16.87 -3.79 -21.21
CA ASN A 390 16.22 -3.15 -20.06
C ASN A 390 16.82 -3.72 -18.76
N PRO A 391 18.02 -3.26 -18.36
CA PRO A 391 18.67 -3.79 -17.18
C PRO A 391 17.81 -3.55 -15.95
N CYS A 392 17.81 -4.52 -15.03
CA CYS A 392 17.19 -4.35 -13.71
C CYS A 392 17.67 -3.03 -13.09
N PRO A 393 16.85 -2.37 -12.26
CA PRO A 393 17.29 -1.19 -11.55
C PRO A 393 18.57 -1.44 -10.74
N SER A 394 19.27 -0.37 -10.40
CA SER A 394 20.41 -0.48 -9.48
C SER A 394 19.93 -0.97 -8.10
N PRO A 395 20.78 -1.70 -7.34
CA PRO A 395 20.52 -1.94 -5.94
C PRO A 395 20.10 -0.67 -5.18
N PRO A 396 19.12 -0.77 -4.27
CA PRO A 396 18.52 -2.02 -3.79
C PRO A 396 17.22 -2.45 -4.52
N TRP A 397 16.72 -1.63 -5.44
CA TRP A 397 15.42 -1.81 -6.11
C TRP A 397 15.46 -2.78 -7.29
N HIS A 398 16.31 -3.80 -7.22
CA HIS A 398 16.35 -4.89 -8.21
C HIS A 398 15.78 -6.20 -7.66
N THR A 399 15.44 -6.19 -6.37
CA THR A 399 14.85 -7.31 -5.66
C THR A 399 13.35 -7.11 -5.63
N MET A 400 12.62 -8.20 -5.42
CA MET A 400 11.17 -8.19 -5.34
C MET A 400 10.65 -7.28 -4.23
N SER A 401 11.39 -7.19 -3.13
CA SER A 401 11.15 -6.25 -2.04
C SER A 401 12.41 -6.13 -1.18
N LEU A 402 12.63 -4.97 -0.57
CA LEU A 402 13.60 -4.76 0.50
C LEU A 402 13.33 -5.66 1.71
N PHE A 403 12.10 -6.19 1.84
CA PHE A 403 11.70 -7.15 2.86
C PHE A 403 12.20 -8.57 2.54
N CYS A 404 12.34 -8.91 1.25
CA CYS A 404 12.72 -10.24 0.77
C CYS A 404 13.84 -10.16 -0.28
N PRO A 405 15.01 -9.57 0.06
CA PRO A 405 16.08 -9.29 -0.88
C PRO A 405 16.71 -10.56 -1.48
N TRP A 406 16.53 -11.70 -0.82
CA TRP A 406 17.05 -13.00 -1.24
C TRP A 406 16.30 -13.61 -2.44
N HIS A 407 15.12 -13.11 -2.84
CA HIS A 407 14.40 -13.53 -4.06
C HIS A 407 15.08 -13.07 -5.36
N ARG A 408 16.41 -12.89 -5.36
CA ARG A 408 17.21 -12.65 -6.57
C ARG A 408 18.35 -13.64 -6.74
N ASN A 409 18.58 -14.52 -5.76
CA ASN A 409 19.54 -15.60 -5.93
C ASN A 409 19.07 -16.56 -7.04
N SER A 410 19.98 -17.39 -7.57
CA SER A 410 19.75 -18.19 -8.78
C SER A 410 18.54 -19.13 -8.74
N GLN A 411 17.90 -19.32 -7.58
CA GLN A 411 16.75 -20.20 -7.41
C GLN A 411 15.39 -19.48 -7.60
N PHE A 412 15.31 -18.17 -7.36
CA PHE A 412 14.04 -17.43 -7.34
C PHE A 412 14.12 -16.13 -8.17
N ARG A 413 14.70 -16.19 -9.38
CA ARG A 413 14.72 -15.02 -10.27
C ARG A 413 13.38 -14.83 -10.94
N GLU A 414 12.42 -14.33 -10.18
CA GLU A 414 11.11 -14.02 -10.71
C GLU A 414 11.19 -12.74 -11.51
N ARG A 415 10.84 -12.87 -12.79
CA ARG A 415 10.72 -11.74 -13.70
C ARG A 415 9.43 -10.98 -13.39
N GLY A 416 9.45 -9.69 -13.62
CA GLY A 416 8.24 -8.87 -13.56
C GLY A 416 8.40 -7.62 -12.74
N ASP A 417 7.33 -6.85 -12.73
CA ASP A 417 7.06 -5.68 -11.93
C ASP A 417 6.73 -6.05 -10.48
N PHE A 418 7.22 -5.25 -9.52
CA PHE A 418 6.98 -5.46 -8.08
C PHE A 418 6.11 -4.36 -7.46
N ASN A 419 5.40 -4.68 -6.38
CA ASN A 419 4.32 -3.86 -5.82
C ASN A 419 4.75 -2.57 -5.09
N MET A 420 6.04 -2.42 -4.74
CA MET A 420 6.64 -1.26 -4.07
C MET A 420 6.11 -0.92 -2.66
N LEU A 421 5.50 -1.88 -1.95
CA LEU A 421 5.03 -1.68 -0.56
C LEU A 421 6.17 -1.30 0.41
N ASP A 422 7.36 -1.81 0.16
CA ASP A 422 8.60 -1.50 0.87
C ASP A 422 9.05 -0.05 0.75
N TYR A 423 8.99 0.51 -0.46
CA TYR A 423 9.20 1.94 -0.66
C TYR A 423 8.17 2.74 0.11
N MET A 424 6.88 2.41 -0.02
CA MET A 424 5.81 3.16 0.62
C MET A 424 5.94 3.14 2.14
N MET A 425 6.24 1.98 2.73
CA MET A 425 6.48 1.84 4.17
C MET A 425 7.69 2.66 4.62
N LEU A 426 8.83 2.50 3.94
CA LEU A 426 10.06 3.23 4.26
C LEU A 426 9.89 4.74 4.13
N TYR A 427 9.25 5.18 3.04
CA TYR A 427 8.95 6.59 2.77
C TYR A 427 8.14 7.18 3.92
N ASN A 428 7.01 6.54 4.29
CA ASN A 428 6.15 7.09 5.33
C ASN A 428 6.83 7.09 6.71
N ALA A 429 7.55 6.02 7.08
CA ALA A 429 8.31 5.98 8.33
C ALA A 429 9.37 7.09 8.39
N TYR A 430 10.17 7.23 7.32
CA TYR A 430 11.14 8.30 7.19
C TYR A 430 10.50 9.70 7.30
N PHE A 431 9.38 9.95 6.62
CA PHE A 431 8.73 11.25 6.71
C PHE A 431 8.16 11.52 8.10
N TYR A 432 7.68 10.48 8.81
CA TYR A 432 7.24 10.61 10.19
C TYR A 432 8.40 10.97 11.12
N ASP A 433 9.56 10.33 10.93
CA ASP A 433 10.72 10.51 11.80
C ASP A 433 11.42 11.86 11.60
N TYR A 434 11.59 12.30 10.36
CA TYR A 434 12.42 13.46 10.01
C TYR A 434 11.61 14.69 9.60
N HIS A 435 10.38 14.50 9.12
CA HIS A 435 9.63 15.55 8.43
C HIS A 435 8.18 15.75 8.88
N ARG A 436 7.75 15.08 9.96
CA ARG A 436 6.35 15.08 10.44
C ARG A 436 5.71 16.46 10.52
N PHE A 437 6.47 17.48 10.93
CA PHE A 437 5.99 18.86 11.06
C PHE A 437 6.55 19.82 9.99
N SER A 438 7.52 19.40 9.17
CA SER A 438 8.19 20.27 8.19
C SER A 438 7.57 20.20 6.79
N MET A 439 6.60 19.32 6.56
CA MET A 439 5.78 19.33 5.34
C MET A 439 5.02 20.67 5.16
N HIS A 440 4.77 21.43 6.22
CA HIS A 440 4.04 22.70 6.17
C HIS A 440 4.74 23.83 5.42
N GLU A 441 6.08 23.88 5.33
CA GLU A 441 6.80 25.07 4.81
C GLU A 441 7.32 24.89 3.37
N SER A 442 7.85 23.73 3.01
CA SER A 442 8.34 23.46 1.65
C SER A 442 7.27 22.85 0.73
N VAL A 443 6.19 22.35 1.31
CA VAL A 443 5.00 21.84 0.61
C VAL A 443 3.78 22.65 1.01
N THR A 444 3.92 23.97 1.06
CA THR A 444 2.80 24.93 1.15
C THR A 444 1.81 24.84 -0.03
N SER A 445 2.02 23.91 -0.97
CA SER A 445 1.04 23.46 -1.95
C SER A 445 0.77 21.95 -1.96
N TYR A 446 0.97 21.25 -0.84
CA TYR A 446 -0.16 20.42 -0.42
C TYR A 446 -1.22 21.45 -0.14
N SER A 447 -2.13 21.63 -1.08
CA SER A 447 -3.29 22.45 -0.83
C SER A 447 -3.96 21.82 0.39
N VAL A 448 -3.67 22.37 1.57
CA VAL A 448 -4.63 22.53 2.65
C VAL A 448 -5.92 22.76 1.92
N CYS A 449 -6.81 21.77 1.94
CA CYS A 449 -8.10 21.87 1.28
C CYS A 449 -8.72 23.17 1.80
N PRO A 450 -8.67 24.29 1.03
CA PRO A 450 -9.16 25.54 1.52
C PRO A 450 -10.65 25.38 1.30
N GLU A 451 -11.35 24.91 2.32
CA GLU A 451 -12.80 24.80 2.30
C GLU A 451 -13.30 23.90 1.15
N LEU A 452 -13.19 22.57 1.28
CA LEU A 452 -13.89 21.62 0.39
C LEU A 452 -13.76 21.96 -1.11
N VAL A 453 -12.53 22.04 -1.60
CA VAL A 453 -12.29 21.70 -3.01
C VAL A 453 -11.95 20.22 -3.00
N GLU A 454 -13.01 19.39 -3.06
CA GLU A 454 -12.94 17.97 -3.35
C GLU A 454 -12.01 17.79 -4.55
N LEU A 455 -10.76 17.39 -4.30
CA LEU A 455 -9.91 16.92 -5.38
C LEU A 455 -10.52 15.60 -5.82
N PRO A 456 -10.97 15.53 -7.07
CA PRO A 456 -11.76 14.40 -7.41
C PRO A 456 -10.94 13.17 -7.74
N PRO A 457 -11.48 11.96 -7.56
CA PRO A 457 -10.82 10.73 -7.97
C PRO A 457 -10.48 10.73 -9.47
N PRO A 458 -9.45 9.96 -9.92
CA PRO A 458 -9.11 9.82 -11.33
C PRO A 458 -10.30 9.30 -12.15
N HIS A 459 -11.08 8.40 -11.57
CA HIS A 459 -12.34 7.88 -12.10
C HIS A 459 -13.38 7.81 -10.98
N VAL A 460 -14.60 8.28 -11.23
CA VAL A 460 -15.73 8.14 -10.29
C VAL A 460 -16.89 7.46 -11.00
N PRO A 461 -17.19 6.19 -10.69
CA PRO A 461 -18.52 5.63 -10.92
C PRO A 461 -19.44 6.14 -9.79
N PHE A 462 -20.35 7.07 -10.11
CA PHE A 462 -21.19 7.73 -9.10
C PHE A 462 -22.63 7.17 -9.14
N TRP A 463 -23.11 6.70 -7.98
CA TRP A 463 -24.44 6.10 -7.80
C TRP A 463 -25.23 6.81 -6.69
N ILE A 464 -26.19 7.66 -7.04
CA ILE A 464 -27.19 8.19 -6.09
C ILE A 464 -28.59 8.02 -6.68
N TYR A 465 -29.45 7.36 -5.92
CA TYR A 465 -30.82 7.04 -6.35
C TYR A 465 -31.73 8.27 -6.47
N THR A 466 -31.41 9.40 -5.84
CA THR A 466 -32.14 10.68 -5.97
C THR A 466 -31.29 11.86 -5.46
N VAL A 467 -31.22 12.95 -6.22
CA VAL A 467 -30.52 14.18 -5.80
C VAL A 467 -31.53 15.30 -5.59
N ASP A 468 -31.95 15.50 -4.33
CA ASP A 468 -32.91 16.55 -3.96
C ASP A 468 -32.26 17.91 -3.61
N MET A 469 -30.94 17.94 -3.43
CA MET A 469 -30.16 19.15 -3.13
C MET A 469 -29.00 19.32 -4.12
N PRO A 470 -28.59 20.56 -4.44
CA PRO A 470 -27.42 20.82 -5.29
C PRO A 470 -26.17 20.08 -4.81
N LYS A 471 -25.63 19.19 -5.63
CA LYS A 471 -24.37 18.47 -5.40
C LYS A 471 -23.29 18.90 -6.39
N LYS A 472 -22.03 18.72 -6.01
CA LYS A 472 -20.90 18.78 -6.94
C LYS A 472 -20.23 17.41 -6.94
N VAL A 473 -19.84 16.97 -8.12
CA VAL A 473 -19.09 15.74 -8.33
C VAL A 473 -17.99 16.12 -9.29
N SER A 474 -16.75 15.84 -8.93
CA SER A 474 -15.64 16.10 -9.85
C SER A 474 -14.94 14.76 -10.15
N ALA A 475 -14.20 14.65 -11.28
CA ALA A 475 -13.22 13.61 -11.61
C ALA A 475 -11.96 14.28 -12.19
N ILE A 476 -10.78 13.66 -12.10
CA ILE A 476 -9.61 14.19 -12.84
C ILE A 476 -9.70 13.78 -14.30
N LYS A 477 -10.02 12.51 -14.60
CA LYS A 477 -10.13 12.04 -15.99
C LYS A 477 -11.57 11.80 -16.38
N LEU A 478 -12.32 11.05 -15.59
CA LEU A 478 -13.65 10.60 -16.03
C LEU A 478 -14.68 10.57 -14.90
N VAL A 479 -15.77 11.30 -15.10
CA VAL A 479 -17.02 11.11 -14.33
C VAL A 479 -17.93 10.20 -15.15
N GLU A 480 -18.38 9.09 -14.58
CA GLU A 480 -19.49 8.30 -15.10
C GLU A 480 -20.71 8.48 -14.20
N ALA A 481 -21.78 9.10 -14.73
CA ALA A 481 -22.97 9.48 -13.96
C ALA A 481 -24.19 8.65 -14.35
N TYR A 482 -24.89 8.09 -13.34
CA TYR A 482 -26.07 7.23 -13.51
C TYR A 482 -27.34 7.78 -12.82
N ASP A 483 -27.29 9.00 -12.29
CA ASP A 483 -28.28 9.51 -11.32
C ASP A 483 -29.64 9.93 -11.89
N GLU A 484 -30.68 9.91 -11.04
CA GLU A 484 -31.93 10.64 -11.26
C GLU A 484 -31.99 11.92 -10.39
N ILE A 485 -32.14 13.07 -11.04
CA ILE A 485 -32.17 14.38 -10.37
C ILE A 485 -33.60 14.87 -10.34
N ASN A 486 -34.14 15.03 -9.12
CA ASN A 486 -35.53 15.41 -8.91
C ASN A 486 -35.76 16.90 -9.18
N ASN A 487 -37.04 17.27 -9.31
CA ASN A 487 -37.45 18.65 -9.46
C ASN A 487 -36.94 19.50 -8.28
N GLY A 488 -36.22 20.58 -8.56
CA GLY A 488 -35.57 21.43 -7.56
C GLY A 488 -34.17 20.97 -7.13
N GLY A 489 -33.76 19.76 -7.51
CA GLY A 489 -32.40 19.24 -7.30
C GLY A 489 -31.38 19.83 -8.26
N GLY A 490 -30.09 19.65 -7.98
CA GLY A 490 -29.05 20.05 -8.91
C GLY A 490 -27.76 19.26 -8.78
N ILE A 491 -26.98 19.18 -9.84
CA ILE A 491 -25.66 18.57 -9.81
C ILE A 491 -24.69 19.33 -10.72
N VAL A 492 -23.45 19.47 -10.27
CA VAL A 492 -22.34 19.98 -11.08
C VAL A 492 -21.30 18.88 -11.21
N PHE A 493 -21.20 18.29 -12.40
CA PHE A 493 -20.11 17.43 -12.79
C PHE A 493 -18.91 18.26 -13.25
N LYS A 494 -17.71 17.94 -12.81
CA LYS A 494 -16.47 18.59 -13.26
C LYS A 494 -15.38 17.56 -13.52
N SER A 495 -14.99 17.33 -14.77
CA SER A 495 -13.93 16.38 -15.11
C SER A 495 -12.76 17.07 -15.80
N GLY A 496 -11.54 16.56 -15.70
CA GLY A 496 -10.42 17.09 -16.49
C GLY A 496 -10.41 16.64 -17.94
N GLU A 497 -10.95 15.44 -18.24
CA GLU A 497 -10.92 14.88 -19.60
C GLU A 497 -12.32 14.60 -20.15
N LYS A 498 -13.14 13.85 -19.42
CA LYS A 498 -14.43 13.36 -19.93
C LYS A 498 -15.51 13.26 -18.86
N ILE A 499 -16.76 13.54 -19.23
CA ILE A 499 -17.95 13.25 -18.42
C ILE A 499 -18.88 12.41 -19.29
N LYS A 500 -19.29 11.25 -18.78
CA LYS A 500 -20.12 10.28 -19.49
C LYS A 500 -21.42 10.09 -18.72
N MET A 501 -22.53 10.53 -19.32
CA MET A 501 -23.86 10.26 -18.80
C MET A 501 -24.25 8.86 -19.24
N MET A 502 -24.39 7.96 -18.28
CA MET A 502 -24.62 6.55 -18.54
C MET A 502 -26.11 6.25 -18.70
N PRO A 503 -26.49 5.14 -19.38
CA PRO A 503 -27.88 4.73 -19.47
C PRO A 503 -28.52 4.62 -18.07
N GLY A 504 -29.61 5.36 -17.86
CA GLY A 504 -30.26 5.48 -16.54
C GLY A 504 -30.22 6.88 -15.96
N PHE A 505 -29.29 7.74 -16.41
CA PHE A 505 -29.25 9.13 -15.98
C PHE A 505 -30.53 9.89 -16.41
N ARG A 506 -31.18 10.57 -15.46
CA ARG A 506 -32.43 11.32 -15.66
C ARG A 506 -32.37 12.65 -14.92
N ALA A 507 -32.90 13.71 -15.54
CA ALA A 507 -33.02 15.01 -14.91
C ALA A 507 -34.47 15.50 -15.07
N ASN A 508 -35.22 15.54 -13.97
CA ASN A 508 -36.63 15.91 -13.95
C ASN A 508 -36.78 17.42 -14.17
N ALA A 509 -37.93 17.85 -14.71
CA ALA A 509 -38.20 19.25 -14.99
C ALA A 509 -38.04 20.10 -13.71
N GLY A 510 -37.26 21.18 -13.79
CA GLY A 510 -36.91 22.04 -12.65
C GLY A 510 -35.61 21.66 -11.94
N SER A 511 -34.92 20.60 -12.36
CA SER A 511 -33.55 20.28 -11.92
C SER A 511 -32.48 21.12 -12.64
N LEU A 512 -31.29 21.24 -12.03
CA LEU A 512 -30.15 21.96 -12.61
C LEU A 512 -28.93 21.04 -12.78
N VAL A 513 -28.53 20.75 -14.01
CA VAL A 513 -27.33 19.95 -14.32
C VAL A 513 -26.29 20.82 -14.97
N LYS A 514 -25.07 20.81 -14.42
CA LYS A 514 -23.91 21.47 -15.02
C LYS A 514 -22.82 20.44 -15.21
N ALA A 515 -22.20 20.40 -16.39
CA ALA A 515 -21.05 19.55 -16.67
C ALA A 515 -19.90 20.43 -17.16
N ILE A 516 -18.73 20.30 -16.54
CA ILE A 516 -17.58 21.16 -16.77
C ILE A 516 -16.40 20.26 -17.13
N ILE A 517 -15.85 20.41 -18.33
CA ILE A 517 -14.50 19.89 -18.60
C ILE A 517 -13.51 20.99 -18.21
N ASP A 518 -12.71 20.74 -17.18
CA ASP A 518 -11.69 21.66 -16.69
C ASP A 518 -10.30 21.03 -16.88
N GLU A 519 -9.70 21.27 -18.04
CA GLU A 519 -8.35 20.79 -18.38
C GLU A 519 -7.30 21.22 -17.34
N SER A 520 -7.54 22.25 -16.52
CA SER A 520 -6.61 22.60 -15.45
C SER A 520 -6.52 21.51 -14.36
N LEU A 521 -7.54 20.65 -14.25
CA LEU A 521 -7.48 19.44 -13.42
C LEU A 521 -6.45 18.44 -13.96
N LEU A 522 -6.27 18.37 -15.29
CA LEU A 522 -5.18 17.60 -15.89
C LEU A 522 -3.83 18.29 -15.72
N LEU A 523 -3.81 19.61 -15.53
CA LEU A 523 -2.60 20.42 -15.35
C LEU A 523 -2.19 20.61 -13.87
N GLN A 524 -2.93 20.01 -12.93
CA GLN A 524 -2.49 19.92 -11.53
C GLN A 524 -1.10 19.26 -11.51
N PRO A 525 -0.08 19.80 -10.81
CA PRO A 525 1.31 19.32 -10.88
C PRO A 525 1.46 17.80 -10.68
N TYR A 526 0.56 17.23 -9.87
CA TYR A 526 0.47 15.80 -9.60
C TYR A 526 0.15 14.95 -10.86
N TYR A 527 -0.56 15.49 -11.85
CA TYR A 527 -1.01 14.74 -13.04
C TYR A 527 -0.68 15.41 -14.40
N ALA A 528 -0.24 16.67 -14.40
CA ALA A 528 0.21 17.42 -15.59
C ALA A 528 1.35 16.75 -16.35
N LYS A 529 2.02 15.79 -15.71
CA LYS A 529 3.18 15.07 -16.24
C LYS A 529 2.96 13.57 -16.43
N THR A 530 1.78 13.00 -16.18
CA THR A 530 1.56 11.56 -16.47
C THR A 530 1.30 11.25 -17.94
N ASN A 531 1.24 12.26 -18.82
CA ASN A 531 1.28 12.05 -20.28
C ASN A 531 2.71 11.91 -20.84
N THR A 532 3.73 12.22 -20.03
CA THR A 532 5.06 11.66 -20.27
C THR A 532 5.13 10.41 -19.43
N ASP A 533 5.16 9.26 -20.08
CA ASP A 533 5.53 8.01 -19.44
C ASP A 533 6.85 8.24 -18.67
N PRO A 534 6.84 8.26 -17.32
CA PRO A 534 8.08 8.42 -16.55
C PRO A 534 9.06 7.27 -16.84
N CYS A 535 8.59 6.19 -17.48
CA CYS A 535 9.38 5.03 -17.89
C CYS A 535 10.09 5.25 -19.23
N ALA A 536 9.71 6.24 -20.02
CA ALA A 536 10.31 6.52 -21.33
C ALA A 536 11.66 7.27 -21.26
N GLY A 537 12.26 7.42 -20.08
CA GLY A 537 13.62 7.96 -19.93
C GLY A 537 13.77 9.46 -20.22
N GLY A 538 12.68 10.24 -20.18
CA GLY A 538 12.74 11.69 -20.35
C GLY A 538 13.27 12.39 -19.10
N THR A 539 14.35 13.15 -19.23
CA THR A 539 14.80 14.09 -18.18
C THR A 539 13.75 15.18 -17.95
N PHE A 540 13.37 15.41 -16.70
CA PHE A 540 12.42 16.47 -16.31
C PHE A 540 13.01 17.88 -16.56
N GLU A 541 12.72 18.50 -17.70
CA GLU A 541 12.93 19.95 -17.87
C GLU A 541 11.70 20.72 -17.37
N THR A 542 11.83 21.47 -16.27
CA THR A 542 10.79 22.38 -15.80
C THR A 542 10.71 23.61 -16.72
N LYS A 543 9.69 23.68 -17.59
CA LYS A 543 9.32 24.91 -18.30
C LYS A 543 8.28 25.68 -17.49
N SER A 544 8.65 26.83 -16.95
CA SER A 544 7.72 27.80 -16.39
C SER A 544 6.92 28.47 -17.51
N VAL A 545 5.59 28.29 -17.52
CA VAL A 545 4.68 29.00 -18.43
C VAL A 545 4.01 30.13 -17.66
N ALA A 546 4.31 31.38 -18.00
CA ALA A 546 3.64 32.54 -17.44
C ALA A 546 2.29 32.76 -18.15
N TYR A 547 1.21 32.88 -17.38
CA TYR A 547 -0.12 33.22 -17.89
C TYR A 547 -0.42 34.71 -17.69
N THR A 548 -0.88 35.37 -18.75
CA THR A 548 -1.45 36.73 -18.70
C THR A 548 -2.97 36.61 -18.79
N PRO A 549 -3.75 37.16 -17.85
CA PRO A 549 -5.20 37.01 -17.89
C PRO A 549 -5.82 37.92 -18.96
N LEU A 550 -6.74 37.36 -19.75
CA LEU A 550 -7.52 38.09 -20.75
C LEU A 550 -8.96 38.27 -20.26
N ASN A 551 -9.41 39.52 -20.13
CA ASN A 551 -10.80 39.86 -19.81
C ASN A 551 -11.60 40.01 -21.11
N ILE A 552 -12.74 39.33 -21.23
CA ILE A 552 -13.70 39.51 -22.33
C ILE A 552 -15.09 39.85 -21.74
N PRO A 553 -15.78 40.89 -22.24
CA PRO A 553 -17.10 41.28 -21.75
C PRO A 553 -18.22 40.42 -22.35
N ILE A 554 -19.26 40.16 -21.55
CA ILE A 554 -20.45 39.38 -21.92
C ILE A 554 -21.46 40.30 -22.60
N ASN A 555 -21.99 39.89 -23.76
CA ASN A 555 -23.19 40.46 -24.36
C ASN A 555 -24.28 39.39 -24.50
N ASN A 556 -25.47 39.72 -23.98
CA ASN A 556 -26.66 38.87 -24.03
C ASN A 556 -27.35 38.99 -25.39
N ASN A 557 -27.68 37.87 -26.04
CA ASN A 557 -28.87 37.75 -26.87
C ASN A 557 -29.30 36.29 -27.06
N HIS A 558 -30.60 36.07 -26.90
CA HIS A 558 -31.33 34.81 -27.10
C HIS A 558 -31.51 34.46 -28.59
N SER A 559 -31.42 33.18 -28.96
CA SER A 559 -32.25 32.59 -30.03
C SER A 559 -32.27 31.05 -30.02
N GLN A 560 -33.50 30.51 -29.92
CA GLN A 560 -34.12 29.32 -30.51
C GLN A 560 -33.34 28.02 -30.80
N PHE A 561 -33.92 26.91 -30.29
CA PHE A 561 -33.55 25.51 -30.53
C PHE A 561 -34.06 24.99 -31.88
N GLN A 562 -33.22 24.23 -32.58
CA GLN A 562 -33.62 23.19 -33.53
C GLN A 562 -32.74 21.94 -33.35
N ASP A 563 -33.38 20.77 -33.40
CA ASP A 563 -32.82 19.44 -33.21
C ASP A 563 -31.78 19.05 -34.26
N GLY A 564 -30.73 18.38 -33.79
CA GLY A 564 -29.71 17.74 -34.62
C GLY A 564 -28.42 17.49 -33.82
N ILE A 565 -27.90 16.27 -33.88
CA ILE A 565 -26.59 15.89 -33.33
C ILE A 565 -25.54 16.87 -33.89
N ARG A 566 -24.89 17.64 -33.01
CA ARG A 566 -23.77 18.52 -33.38
C ARG A 566 -22.52 18.10 -32.63
N TYR A 567 -21.51 17.65 -33.37
CA TYR A 567 -20.12 17.77 -32.95
C TYR A 567 -19.78 19.27 -32.95
N VAL A 568 -19.32 19.80 -31.81
CA VAL A 568 -18.97 21.22 -31.67
C VAL A 568 -17.48 21.34 -31.33
N LYS A 569 -16.72 21.94 -32.25
CA LYS A 569 -15.31 22.29 -32.10
C LYS A 569 -15.18 23.46 -31.12
N ASN A 570 -14.24 23.39 -30.18
CA ASN A 570 -14.18 24.29 -29.03
C ASN A 570 -12.93 25.19 -29.05
N ASP A 571 -13.14 26.49 -28.84
CA ASP A 571 -12.28 27.35 -28.03
C ASP A 571 -13.09 27.62 -26.74
N SER A 572 -12.50 27.32 -25.59
CA SER A 572 -13.02 27.42 -24.21
C SER A 572 -14.39 28.14 -23.99
N ILE A 573 -15.50 27.39 -23.98
CA ILE A 573 -16.82 27.87 -23.54
C ILE A 573 -17.32 27.10 -22.31
N THR A 574 -17.75 27.83 -21.27
CA THR A 574 -18.63 27.29 -20.21
C THR A 574 -20.06 27.16 -20.77
N LYS A 575 -20.59 25.94 -20.92
CA LYS A 575 -21.99 25.74 -21.34
C LYS A 575 -22.88 25.41 -20.14
N SER A 576 -24.00 26.11 -20.02
CA SER A 576 -25.10 25.80 -19.10
C SER A 576 -26.32 25.46 -19.94
N PHE A 577 -27.00 24.34 -19.65
CA PHE A 577 -28.22 23.95 -20.36
C PHE A 577 -29.35 23.84 -19.35
N SER A 578 -30.53 24.40 -19.67
CA SER A 578 -31.77 24.12 -18.96
C SER A 578 -32.53 23.03 -19.72
N VAL A 579 -32.69 21.85 -19.14
CA VAL A 579 -33.39 20.74 -19.79
C VAL A 579 -34.90 20.92 -19.57
N GLN A 580 -35.65 21.13 -20.65
CA GLN A 580 -37.09 20.90 -20.65
C GLN A 580 -37.34 19.57 -21.39
N ASN A 581 -37.53 18.50 -20.61
CA ASN A 581 -37.85 17.13 -21.04
C ASN A 581 -36.89 16.50 -22.07
N ALA A 582 -35.85 15.82 -21.60
CA ALA A 582 -35.04 14.91 -22.41
C ALA A 582 -35.50 13.46 -22.19
N SER A 583 -35.92 12.77 -23.25
CA SER A 583 -36.03 11.31 -23.27
C SER A 583 -34.71 10.69 -23.73
N SER A 584 -34.44 9.47 -23.24
CA SER A 584 -33.19 8.71 -23.32
C SER A 584 -32.48 8.68 -24.69
N GLU A 585 -31.41 9.45 -24.82
CA GLU A 585 -30.30 9.22 -25.76
C GLU A 585 -28.97 9.50 -25.06
N LEU A 586 -27.92 8.76 -25.43
CA LEU A 586 -26.59 8.81 -24.80
C LEU A 586 -25.92 10.16 -25.09
N LEU A 587 -25.72 10.99 -24.06
CA LEU A 587 -25.03 12.28 -24.19
C LEU A 587 -23.57 12.13 -23.75
N MET A 588 -22.64 12.32 -24.68
CA MET A 588 -21.19 12.28 -24.40
C MET A 588 -20.58 13.66 -24.63
N ILE A 589 -19.79 14.14 -23.67
CA ILE A 589 -19.04 15.41 -23.78
C ILE A 589 -17.55 15.07 -23.72
N GLU A 590 -16.85 15.29 -24.84
CA GLU A 590 -15.43 14.99 -25.01
C GLU A 590 -14.66 16.21 -25.52
N ASN A 591 -13.35 16.19 -25.31
CA ASN A 591 -12.40 17.14 -25.87
C ASN A 591 -11.67 16.51 -27.06
N SER A 592 -11.95 16.93 -28.30
CA SER A 592 -11.28 16.37 -29.49
C SER A 592 -10.04 17.20 -29.86
N LYS A 593 -8.84 16.62 -29.70
CA LYS A 593 -7.56 17.19 -30.20
C LYS A 593 -7.03 16.52 -31.47
N ASP A 594 -7.82 15.70 -32.15
CA ASP A 594 -7.40 15.06 -33.39
C ASP A 594 -7.54 16.00 -34.61
N THR A 595 -6.46 16.70 -34.93
CA THR A 595 -6.26 17.29 -36.26
C THR A 595 -5.26 16.45 -37.02
N ASN A 596 -5.65 15.25 -37.46
CA ASN A 596 -5.14 14.58 -38.67
C ASN A 596 -5.87 13.25 -38.95
N SER A 597 -7.09 13.34 -39.49
CA SER A 597 -7.59 12.34 -40.44
C SER A 597 -8.37 13.06 -41.52
N LYS A 598 -8.04 12.78 -42.78
CA LYS A 598 -8.86 13.15 -43.94
C LYS A 598 -10.15 12.37 -43.97
#